data_AF-A0A7W2TB81-F1
#
_entry.id   AF-A0A7W2TB81-F1
#
_cell.length_a   1.000
_cell.length_b   1.000
_cell.length_c   1.000
_cell.angle_alpha   90.00
_cell.angle_beta   90.00
_cell.angle_gamma   90.00
#
_symmetry.space_group_name_H-M   'P 1'
#
loop_
_entity.id
_entity.type
_entity.pdbx_description
1 polymer ?
#
loop_
_entity_poly.entity_id
_entity_poly.type
_entity_poly.pdbx_seq_one_letter_code
_entity_poly.pdbx_strand_id
1 'polypeptide(L)'
;MKELPITASLKEITAYKKKLNWGDVPAIYHMAASSISDMDGILTHGFDSAYKQLFEKSNWNYAFLETTANNHGNVKVTQKPKIALRHCYDEQNYELHCYPIVKGERLYTPLSKNALCPFVQWSPENMQMLFRISSLISFIVFTFKSGDPADLALIKYSHKRVQELIAQLSQSFEIVDVVGYSIADFCKELYRGKPNFTIADLLDTPDLNTE
;
A
#
# COMPACT_ATOMS: atom_id res chain seq x y z
N MET A 1 -7.20 5.00 -31.22
CA MET A 1 -6.78 6.05 -30.27
C MET A 1 -5.56 5.53 -29.52
N LYS A 2 -4.48 6.30 -29.32
CA LYS A 2 -3.25 5.80 -28.69
C LYS A 2 -3.45 5.64 -27.17
N GLU A 3 -3.11 4.48 -26.62
CA GLU A 3 -3.04 4.27 -25.18
C GLU A 3 -1.92 5.13 -24.56
N LEU A 4 -2.13 5.59 -23.32
CA LEU A 4 -1.08 6.27 -22.56
C LEU A 4 0.04 5.28 -22.19
N PRO A 5 1.31 5.71 -22.19
CA PRO A 5 2.40 4.88 -21.71
C PRO A 5 2.24 4.60 -20.21
N ILE A 6 2.76 3.46 -19.74
CA ILE A 6 2.77 3.08 -18.31
C ILE A 6 3.56 4.09 -17.44
N THR A 7 4.43 4.88 -18.07
CA THR A 7 5.19 5.94 -17.42
C THR A 7 4.41 7.25 -17.24
N ALA A 8 3.17 7.35 -17.74
CA ALA A 8 2.37 8.56 -17.61
C ALA A 8 2.13 8.91 -16.13
N SER A 9 2.21 10.21 -15.83
CA SER A 9 1.93 10.78 -14.52
C SER A 9 0.42 10.87 -14.26
N LEU A 10 0.04 10.97 -12.98
CA LEU A 10 -1.37 11.19 -12.59
C LEU A 10 -1.97 12.43 -13.27
N LYS A 11 -1.18 13.49 -13.46
CA LYS A 11 -1.59 14.72 -14.15
C LYS A 11 -1.90 14.46 -15.62
N GLU A 12 -1.07 13.70 -16.33
CA GLU A 12 -1.28 13.36 -17.73
C GLU A 12 -2.49 12.44 -17.92
N ILE A 13 -2.66 11.45 -17.04
CA ILE A 13 -3.83 10.56 -17.04
C ILE A 13 -5.12 11.37 -16.84
N THR A 14 -5.12 12.30 -15.88
CA THR A 14 -6.28 13.16 -15.61
C THR A 14 -6.57 14.12 -16.75
N ALA A 15 -5.55 14.68 -17.39
CA ALA A 15 -5.72 15.50 -18.59
C ALA A 15 -6.32 14.69 -19.75
N TYR A 16 -5.90 13.43 -19.90
CA TYR A 16 -6.45 12.52 -20.89
C TYR A 16 -7.91 12.16 -20.60
N LYS A 17 -8.27 11.87 -19.35
CA LYS A 17 -9.68 11.64 -18.93
C LYS A 17 -10.58 12.82 -19.30
N LYS A 18 -10.15 14.04 -18.99
CA LYS A 18 -10.87 15.27 -19.34
C LYS A 18 -11.05 15.41 -20.86
N LYS A 19 -10.01 15.08 -21.64
CA LYS A 19 -10.10 15.12 -23.11
C LYS A 19 -11.11 14.12 -23.67
N LEU A 20 -11.13 12.90 -23.14
CA LEU A 20 -12.07 11.86 -23.58
C LEU A 20 -13.53 12.23 -23.28
N ASN A 21 -13.77 12.88 -22.15
CA ASN A 21 -15.10 13.20 -21.66
C ASN A 21 -15.48 14.68 -21.85
N TRP A 22 -14.78 15.42 -22.73
CA TRP A 22 -15.08 16.82 -23.05
C TRP A 22 -15.13 17.74 -21.81
N GLY A 23 -14.35 17.41 -20.78
CA GLY A 23 -14.28 18.11 -19.51
C GLY A 23 -15.20 17.56 -18.41
N ASP A 24 -16.19 16.74 -18.75
CA ASP A 24 -17.15 16.19 -17.79
C ASP A 24 -16.65 14.86 -17.20
N VAL A 25 -15.97 14.92 -16.06
CA VAL A 25 -15.32 13.76 -15.45
C VAL A 25 -16.20 13.20 -14.33
N PRO A 26 -16.52 11.88 -14.33
CA PRO A 26 -17.36 11.27 -13.30
C PRO A 26 -16.81 11.44 -11.88
N ALA A 27 -17.69 11.60 -10.89
CA ALA A 27 -17.33 11.74 -9.48
C ALA A 27 -16.47 10.57 -8.96
N ILE A 28 -16.75 9.35 -9.40
CA ILE A 28 -15.98 8.15 -9.01
C ILE A 28 -14.51 8.20 -9.46
N TYR A 29 -14.25 8.79 -10.62
CA TYR A 29 -12.88 9.03 -11.07
C TYR A 29 -12.20 10.06 -10.17
N HIS A 30 -12.89 11.15 -9.84
CA HIS A 30 -12.34 12.19 -8.96
C HIS A 30 -11.98 11.65 -7.58
N MET A 31 -12.84 10.82 -6.98
CA MET A 31 -12.57 10.19 -5.68
C MET A 31 -11.31 9.31 -5.74
N ALA A 32 -11.24 8.41 -6.71
CA ALA A 32 -10.07 7.52 -6.87
C ALA A 32 -8.79 8.33 -7.16
N ALA A 33 -8.84 9.27 -8.11
CA ALA A 33 -7.69 10.09 -8.48
C ALA A 33 -7.19 10.97 -7.32
N SER A 34 -8.09 11.52 -6.50
CA SER A 34 -7.72 12.29 -5.30
C SER A 34 -6.99 11.40 -4.29
N SER A 35 -7.54 10.22 -3.98
CA SER A 35 -6.90 9.34 -2.99
C SER A 35 -5.54 8.80 -3.47
N ILE A 36 -5.37 8.59 -4.77
CA ILE A 36 -4.07 8.24 -5.36
C ILE A 36 -3.09 9.42 -5.25
N SER A 37 -3.57 10.66 -5.45
CA SER A 37 -2.76 11.86 -5.24
C SER A 37 -2.31 12.00 -3.78
N ASP A 38 -3.17 11.69 -2.83
CA ASP A 38 -2.84 11.71 -1.40
C ASP A 38 -1.75 10.66 -1.08
N MET A 39 -1.84 9.47 -1.69
CA MET A 39 -0.80 8.43 -1.61
C MET A 39 0.53 8.90 -2.20
N ASP A 40 0.53 9.58 -3.36
CA ASP A 40 1.75 10.19 -3.93
C ASP A 40 2.39 11.21 -2.97
N GLY A 41 1.53 11.89 -2.23
CA GLY A 41 1.86 12.87 -1.21
C GLY A 41 2.49 12.31 0.06
N ILE A 42 2.37 11.00 0.35
CA ILE A 42 2.83 10.40 1.61
C ILE A 42 4.27 10.76 1.93
N LEU A 43 5.16 10.77 0.94
CA LEU A 43 6.59 11.04 1.16
C LEU A 43 6.96 12.52 1.09
N THR A 44 6.11 13.35 0.49
CA THR A 44 6.44 14.74 0.12
C THR A 44 5.74 15.77 0.98
N HIS A 45 4.53 15.48 1.45
CA HIS A 45 3.77 16.35 2.33
C HIS A 45 4.17 16.08 3.78
N GLY A 46 4.53 17.12 4.54
CA GLY A 46 5.09 17.02 5.90
C GLY A 46 4.18 16.45 6.99
N PHE A 47 3.05 15.83 6.64
CA PHE A 47 2.17 15.16 7.59
C PHE A 47 2.78 13.84 8.07
N ASP A 48 2.58 13.53 9.34
CA ASP A 48 2.97 12.24 9.89
C ASP A 48 2.06 11.14 9.34
N SER A 49 2.61 9.98 9.02
CA SER A 49 1.87 8.84 8.47
C SER A 49 2.48 7.54 8.97
N ALA A 50 1.67 6.49 9.10
CA ALA A 50 2.14 5.15 9.47
C ALA A 50 3.34 4.70 8.62
N TYR A 51 3.30 5.00 7.31
CA TYR A 51 4.41 4.72 6.40
C TYR A 51 5.71 5.42 6.84
N LYS A 52 5.67 6.71 7.20
CA LYS A 52 6.86 7.43 7.68
C LYS A 52 7.31 6.94 9.05
N GLN A 53 6.39 6.64 9.95
CA GLN A 53 6.69 6.16 11.30
C GLN A 53 7.53 4.88 11.29
N LEU A 54 7.41 4.04 10.26
CA LEU A 54 8.31 2.89 10.09
C LEU A 54 9.78 3.32 9.98
N PHE A 55 10.07 4.41 9.26
CA PHE A 55 11.42 4.91 9.02
C PHE A 55 11.97 5.77 10.17
N GLU A 56 11.17 6.02 11.21
CA GLU A 56 11.61 6.75 12.40
C GLU A 56 12.62 5.91 13.18
N LYS A 57 13.90 6.13 12.84
CA LYS A 57 15.06 5.42 13.40
C LYS A 57 15.17 5.51 14.92
N SER A 58 14.55 6.50 15.56
CA SER A 58 14.46 6.61 17.02
C SER A 58 13.60 5.51 17.64
N ASN A 59 12.64 4.95 16.88
CA ASN A 59 11.78 3.86 17.31
C ASN A 59 12.34 2.48 16.94
N TRP A 60 13.54 2.39 16.35
CA TRP A 60 14.14 1.11 16.00
C TRP A 60 14.82 0.49 17.23
N ASN A 61 14.61 -0.81 17.44
CA ASN A 61 15.22 -1.53 18.54
C ASN A 61 16.65 -1.96 18.19
N TYR A 62 17.62 -1.06 18.37
CA TYR A 62 19.03 -1.31 18.06
C TYR A 62 19.67 -2.46 18.84
N ALA A 63 19.16 -2.77 20.04
CA ALA A 63 19.64 -3.90 20.82
C ALA A 63 19.30 -5.23 20.13
N PHE A 64 18.12 -5.30 19.49
CA PHE A 64 17.69 -6.46 18.72
C PHE A 64 18.31 -6.52 17.32
N LEU A 65 18.42 -5.38 16.65
CA LEU A 65 18.84 -5.31 15.24
C LEU A 65 20.36 -5.37 15.02
N GLU A 66 21.14 -5.49 16.10
CA GLU A 66 22.62 -5.55 16.15
C GLU A 66 23.30 -4.39 15.42
N THR A 67 23.94 -3.49 16.16
CA THR A 67 24.60 -2.33 15.54
C THR A 67 26.12 -2.47 15.49
N THR A 68 26.70 -2.10 14.34
CA THR A 68 28.14 -1.87 14.22
C THR A 68 28.41 -0.37 14.15
N ALA A 69 29.33 0.11 14.97
CA ALA A 69 29.87 1.45 14.82
C ALA A 69 30.78 1.45 13.59
N ASN A 70 30.51 2.30 12.60
CA ASN A 70 31.45 2.52 11.52
C ASN A 70 32.52 3.55 11.96
N ASN A 71 33.65 3.57 11.25
CA ASN A 71 34.84 4.37 11.58
C ASN A 71 34.61 5.90 11.58
N HIS A 72 33.38 6.37 11.36
CA HIS A 72 32.99 7.77 11.36
C HIS A 72 31.93 8.09 12.43
N GLY A 73 31.68 7.16 13.36
CA GLY A 73 30.74 7.35 14.48
C GLY A 73 29.26 7.17 14.13
N ASN A 74 28.93 6.78 12.89
CA ASN A 74 27.56 6.47 12.51
C ASN A 74 27.22 5.02 12.91
N VAL A 75 26.03 4.83 13.48
CA VAL A 75 25.53 3.50 13.85
C VAL A 75 24.94 2.84 12.60
N LYS A 76 25.55 1.76 12.12
CA LYS A 76 25.00 0.94 11.03
C LYS A 76 24.29 -0.26 11.62
N VAL A 77 23.03 -0.43 11.26
CA VAL A 77 22.25 -1.62 11.64
C VAL A 77 22.74 -2.79 10.79
N THR A 78 23.08 -3.90 11.44
CA THR A 78 23.62 -5.10 10.80
C THR A 78 22.50 -5.98 10.26
N GLN A 79 21.34 -6.00 10.94
CA GLN A 79 20.15 -6.73 10.53
C GLN A 79 19.00 -5.78 10.22
N LYS A 80 18.47 -5.82 8.99
CA LYS A 80 17.28 -5.04 8.66
C LYS A 80 16.09 -5.47 9.53
N PRO A 81 15.25 -4.55 10.02
CA PRO A 81 14.03 -4.93 10.71
C PRO A 81 13.14 -5.76 9.77
N LYS A 82 12.61 -6.88 10.30
CA LYS A 82 11.77 -7.81 9.53
C LYS A 82 10.30 -7.42 9.62
N ILE A 83 9.65 -7.31 8.46
CA ILE A 83 8.23 -6.98 8.34
C ILE A 83 7.55 -7.91 7.34
N ALA A 84 6.25 -8.11 7.49
CA ALA A 84 5.37 -8.65 6.46
C ALA A 84 4.36 -7.59 6.01
N LEU A 85 3.95 -7.67 4.76
CA LEU A 85 2.95 -6.79 4.18
C LEU A 85 1.69 -7.58 3.82
N ARG A 86 0.54 -6.91 3.87
CA ARG A 86 -0.74 -7.46 3.39
C ARG A 86 -1.46 -6.42 2.56
N HIS A 87 -1.85 -6.82 1.36
CA HIS A 87 -2.85 -6.12 0.55
C HIS A 87 -4.23 -6.42 1.14
N CYS A 88 -4.94 -5.38 1.57
CA CYS A 88 -6.26 -5.50 2.14
C CYS A 88 -7.31 -4.82 1.24
N TYR A 89 -8.47 -5.43 1.07
CA TYR A 89 -9.61 -4.91 0.33
C TYR A 89 -10.88 -4.97 1.16
N ASP A 90 -11.55 -3.83 1.29
CA ASP A 90 -12.95 -3.78 1.71
C ASP A 90 -13.85 -3.51 0.49
N GLU A 91 -15.16 -3.37 0.71
CA GLU A 91 -16.14 -3.16 -0.37
C GLU A 91 -15.82 -1.95 -1.27
N GLN A 92 -15.10 -0.95 -0.76
CA GLN A 92 -14.83 0.30 -1.45
C GLN A 92 -13.33 0.57 -1.65
N ASN A 93 -12.48 0.13 -0.73
CA ASN A 93 -11.15 0.64 -0.54
C ASN A 93 -10.09 -0.44 -0.72
N TYR A 94 -8.88 0.02 -1.01
CA TYR A 94 -7.67 -0.78 -0.92
C TYR A 94 -6.77 -0.20 0.18
N GLU A 95 -6.10 -1.06 0.94
CA GLU A 95 -5.13 -0.69 1.96
C GLU A 95 -3.87 -1.54 1.86
N LEU A 96 -2.74 -0.98 2.28
CA LEU A 96 -1.51 -1.74 2.51
C LEU A 96 -1.21 -1.78 4.00
N HIS A 97 -1.25 -2.96 4.59
CA HIS A 97 -0.92 -3.18 6.00
C HIS A 97 0.52 -3.68 6.17
N CYS A 98 1.13 -3.31 7.29
CA CYS A 98 2.45 -3.77 7.73
C CYS A 98 2.36 -4.43 9.10
N TYR A 99 3.10 -5.53 9.28
CA TYR A 99 3.21 -6.25 10.53
C TYR A 99 4.69 -6.54 10.82
N PRO A 100 5.24 -6.18 12.00
CA PRO A 100 6.56 -6.61 12.37
C PRO A 100 6.59 -8.11 12.62
N ILE A 101 7.74 -8.71 12.37
CA ILE A 101 7.96 -10.13 12.64
C ILE A 101 8.63 -10.28 14.01
N VAL A 102 7.96 -11.00 14.90
CA VAL A 102 8.45 -11.33 16.25
C VAL A 102 8.46 -12.85 16.38
N LYS A 103 9.63 -13.43 16.69
CA LYS A 103 9.84 -14.89 16.76
C LYS A 103 9.39 -15.66 15.51
N GLY A 104 9.47 -15.04 14.34
CA GLY A 104 9.08 -15.65 13.07
C GLY A 104 7.59 -15.49 12.71
N GLU A 105 6.79 -14.86 13.57
CA GLU A 105 5.35 -14.66 13.35
C GLU A 105 5.00 -13.17 13.22
N ARG A 106 3.88 -12.89 12.55
CA ARG A 106 3.34 -11.52 12.44
C ARG A 106 2.75 -11.09 13.78
N LEU A 107 3.14 -9.91 14.24
CA LEU A 107 2.55 -9.30 15.42
C LEU A 107 1.33 -8.46 15.03
N TYR A 108 0.16 -8.83 15.57
CA TYR A 108 -1.11 -8.13 15.36
C TYR A 108 -1.47 -7.17 16.50
N THR A 109 -0.92 -7.39 17.68
CA THR A 109 -1.26 -6.63 18.89
C THR A 109 -0.24 -5.54 19.18
N PRO A 110 -0.59 -4.51 19.96
CA PRO A 110 0.38 -3.57 20.49
C PRO A 110 1.51 -4.28 21.25
N LEU A 111 2.73 -3.77 21.12
CA LEU A 111 3.89 -4.30 21.84
C LEU A 111 4.87 -3.17 22.16
N SER A 112 5.35 -3.15 23.40
CA SER A 112 6.26 -2.11 23.90
C SER A 112 7.46 -2.74 24.58
N LYS A 113 8.66 -2.20 24.31
CA LYS A 113 9.93 -2.54 24.96
C LYS A 113 10.24 -4.04 24.97
N ASN A 114 9.79 -4.77 23.96
CA ASN A 114 10.08 -6.20 23.84
C ASN A 114 11.44 -6.41 23.16
N ALA A 115 12.31 -7.20 23.79
CA ALA A 115 13.67 -7.46 23.31
C ALA A 115 13.75 -8.14 21.92
N LEU A 116 12.65 -8.75 21.46
CA LEU A 116 12.59 -9.49 20.19
C LEU A 116 11.77 -8.75 19.12
N CYS A 117 11.34 -7.52 19.40
CA CYS A 117 10.62 -6.69 18.44
C CYS A 117 11.59 -5.80 17.67
N PRO A 118 11.46 -5.67 16.33
CA PRO A 118 12.24 -4.72 15.54
C PRO A 118 12.03 -3.25 15.95
N PHE A 119 10.88 -2.95 16.57
CA PHE A 119 10.51 -1.62 17.02
C PHE A 119 10.46 -1.53 18.55
N VAL A 120 10.87 -0.39 19.11
CA VAL A 120 10.79 -0.10 20.55
C VAL A 120 9.33 -0.02 20.99
N GLN A 121 8.49 0.62 20.19
CA GLN A 121 7.05 0.66 20.33
C GLN A 121 6.40 0.25 19.01
N TRP A 122 5.48 -0.70 19.07
CA TRP A 122 4.58 -1.06 17.98
C TRP A 122 3.14 -0.80 18.43
N SER A 123 2.42 0.04 17.68
CA SER A 123 1.00 0.32 17.91
C SER A 123 0.26 0.15 16.59
N PRO A 124 -0.54 -0.93 16.43
CA PRO A 124 -1.30 -1.16 15.20
C PRO A 124 -2.16 0.02 14.77
N GLU A 125 -2.76 0.75 15.72
CA GLU A 125 -3.65 1.88 15.48
C GLU A 125 -3.05 2.96 14.56
N ASN A 126 -1.74 3.21 14.65
CA ASN A 126 -1.06 4.25 13.89
C ASN A 126 0.13 3.77 13.07
N MET A 127 0.52 2.49 13.14
CA MET A 127 1.66 1.94 12.40
C MET A 127 1.29 0.81 11.42
N GLN A 128 0.12 0.18 11.58
CA GLN A 128 -0.24 -0.99 10.75
C GLN A 128 -0.71 -0.59 9.36
N MET A 129 -1.74 0.26 9.24
CA MET A 129 -2.30 0.68 7.96
C MET A 129 -1.41 1.79 7.39
N LEU A 130 -0.54 1.42 6.45
CA LEU A 130 0.46 2.33 5.89
C LEU A 130 -0.17 3.44 5.06
N PHE A 131 -1.16 3.05 4.25
CA PHE A 131 -1.98 3.95 3.45
C PHE A 131 -3.21 3.24 2.88
N ARG A 132 -4.18 4.06 2.50
CA ARG A 132 -5.44 3.66 1.85
C ARG A 132 -5.58 4.37 0.51
N ILE A 133 -6.09 3.64 -0.49
CA ILE A 133 -6.65 4.19 -1.72
C ILE A 133 -8.17 4.04 -1.66
N SER A 134 -8.85 5.11 -1.28
CA SER A 134 -10.28 5.15 -1.10
C SER A 134 -11.03 5.00 -2.42
N SER A 135 -12.18 4.32 -2.39
CA SER A 135 -13.04 4.08 -3.56
C SER A 135 -12.39 3.31 -4.73
N LEU A 136 -11.19 2.74 -4.53
CA LEU A 136 -10.49 2.01 -5.60
C LEU A 136 -11.30 0.82 -6.11
N ILE A 137 -11.97 0.07 -5.22
CA ILE A 137 -12.73 -1.12 -5.61
C ILE A 137 -13.95 -0.74 -6.43
N SER A 138 -14.73 0.22 -5.94
CA SER A 138 -15.86 0.80 -6.68
C SER A 138 -15.41 1.31 -8.05
N PHE A 139 -14.25 1.97 -8.12
CA PHE A 139 -13.69 2.50 -9.36
C PHE A 139 -13.25 1.40 -10.33
N ILE A 140 -12.59 0.33 -9.87
CA ILE A 140 -12.23 -0.83 -10.69
C ILE A 140 -13.49 -1.48 -11.27
N VAL A 141 -14.51 -1.70 -10.45
CA VAL A 141 -15.79 -2.29 -10.89
C VAL A 141 -16.47 -1.42 -11.94
N PHE A 142 -16.55 -0.11 -11.71
CA PHE A 142 -17.05 0.85 -12.71
C PHE A 142 -16.25 0.77 -14.01
N THR A 143 -14.92 0.73 -13.90
CA THR A 143 -14.01 0.72 -15.05
C THR A 143 -14.19 -0.53 -15.91
N PHE A 144 -14.37 -1.70 -15.31
CA PHE A 144 -14.61 -2.93 -16.06
C PHE A 144 -16.01 -3.04 -16.66
N LYS A 145 -17.00 -2.34 -16.10
CA LYS A 145 -18.35 -2.29 -16.68
C LYS A 145 -18.45 -1.32 -17.85
N SER A 146 -17.87 -0.13 -17.72
CA SER A 146 -18.11 0.97 -18.65
C SER A 146 -16.97 2.00 -18.71
N GLY A 147 -15.77 1.65 -18.26
CA GLY A 147 -14.64 2.57 -18.22
C GLY A 147 -14.05 2.89 -19.58
N ASP A 148 -13.33 4.00 -19.63
CA ASP A 148 -12.55 4.43 -20.79
C ASP A 148 -11.05 4.13 -20.60
N PRO A 149 -10.20 4.33 -21.63
CA PRO A 149 -8.77 4.05 -21.52
C PRO A 149 -8.04 4.87 -20.43
N ALA A 150 -8.53 6.04 -20.03
CA ALA A 150 -7.94 6.81 -18.94
C ALA A 150 -8.25 6.18 -17.58
N ASP A 151 -9.43 5.57 -17.42
CA ASP A 151 -9.79 4.84 -16.21
C ASP A 151 -8.85 3.64 -15.98
N LEU A 152 -8.61 2.85 -17.03
CA LEU A 152 -7.67 1.73 -16.97
C LEU A 152 -6.23 2.21 -16.70
N ALA A 153 -5.83 3.34 -17.28
CA ALA A 153 -4.53 3.94 -17.02
C ALA A 153 -4.38 4.35 -15.55
N LEU A 154 -5.44 4.88 -14.92
CA LEU A 154 -5.44 5.23 -13.51
C LEU A 154 -5.26 3.99 -12.61
N ILE A 155 -5.95 2.88 -12.89
CA ILE A 155 -5.78 1.60 -12.15
C ILE A 155 -4.33 1.10 -12.26
N LYS A 156 -3.76 1.11 -13.48
CA LYS A 156 -2.36 0.72 -13.71
C LYS A 156 -1.39 1.61 -12.96
N TYR A 157 -1.65 2.92 -12.93
CA TYR A 157 -0.86 3.89 -12.17
C TYR A 157 -0.92 3.61 -10.66
N SER A 158 -2.11 3.34 -10.09
CA SER A 158 -2.28 2.96 -8.69
C SER A 158 -1.43 1.74 -8.35
N HIS A 159 -1.52 0.67 -9.15
CA HIS A 159 -0.74 -0.54 -8.92
C HIS A 159 0.77 -0.26 -8.95
N LYS A 160 1.25 0.43 -9.99
CA LYS A 160 2.66 0.83 -10.11
C LYS A 160 3.12 1.58 -8.87
N ARG A 161 2.32 2.54 -8.39
CA ARG A 161 2.71 3.36 -7.26
C ARG A 161 2.80 2.59 -5.94
N VAL A 162 1.86 1.68 -5.70
CA VAL A 162 1.94 0.72 -4.58
C VAL A 162 3.24 -0.08 -4.63
N GLN A 163 3.59 -0.62 -5.80
CA GLN A 163 4.82 -1.40 -5.97
C GLN A 163 6.08 -0.56 -5.72
N GLU A 164 6.08 0.71 -6.14
CA GLU A 164 7.19 1.63 -5.86
C GLU A 164 7.35 1.89 -4.35
N LEU A 165 6.25 2.07 -3.61
CA LEU A 165 6.29 2.23 -2.15
C LEU A 165 6.80 0.95 -1.47
N ILE A 166 6.32 -0.23 -1.88
CA ILE A 166 6.83 -1.52 -1.37
C ILE A 166 8.33 -1.66 -1.67
N ALA A 167 8.77 -1.29 -2.87
CA ALA A 167 10.18 -1.31 -3.27
C ALA A 167 11.04 -0.32 -2.47
N GLN A 168 10.47 0.77 -1.95
CA GLN A 168 11.18 1.66 -1.03
C GLN A 168 11.29 1.07 0.36
N LEU A 169 10.24 0.42 0.87
CA LEU A 169 10.30 -0.32 2.15
C LEU A 169 11.42 -1.36 2.13
N SER A 170 11.54 -2.15 1.05
CA SER A 170 12.57 -3.20 0.95
C SER A 170 14.02 -2.68 1.00
N GLN A 171 14.25 -1.37 0.78
CA GLN A 171 15.57 -0.76 0.93
C GLN A 171 16.01 -0.73 2.40
N SER A 172 15.08 -0.50 3.33
CA SER A 172 15.36 -0.39 4.78
C SER A 172 14.92 -1.61 5.59
N PHE A 173 13.95 -2.38 5.11
CA PHE A 173 13.38 -3.52 5.81
C PHE A 173 13.64 -4.83 5.06
N GLU A 174 13.69 -5.94 5.80
CA GLU A 174 13.58 -7.27 5.23
C GLU A 174 12.09 -7.62 5.17
N ILE A 175 11.52 -7.63 3.96
CA ILE A 175 10.12 -8.02 3.74
C ILE A 175 10.09 -9.54 3.62
N VAL A 176 9.61 -10.21 4.66
CA VAL A 176 9.58 -11.69 4.71
C VAL A 176 8.46 -12.27 3.88
N ASP A 177 7.38 -11.51 3.69
CA ASP A 177 6.17 -11.95 2.99
C ASP A 177 5.31 -10.76 2.54
N VAL A 178 4.58 -10.94 1.44
CA VAL A 178 3.58 -10.01 0.92
C VAL A 178 2.33 -10.82 0.56
N VAL A 179 1.28 -10.71 1.37
CA VAL A 179 0.06 -11.51 1.25
C VAL A 179 -1.11 -10.71 0.71
N GLY A 180 -2.09 -11.41 0.14
CA GLY A 180 -3.26 -10.82 -0.47
C GLY A 180 -3.03 -10.52 -1.95
N TYR A 181 -4.10 -10.21 -2.65
CA TYR A 181 -4.02 -9.89 -4.07
C TYR A 181 -3.34 -8.53 -4.26
N SER A 182 -2.36 -8.44 -5.16
CA SER A 182 -1.96 -7.11 -5.62
C SER A 182 -3.11 -6.48 -6.42
N ILE A 183 -3.13 -5.15 -6.61
CA ILE A 183 -4.16 -4.49 -7.45
C ILE A 183 -4.27 -5.16 -8.84
N ALA A 184 -3.14 -5.56 -9.41
CA ALA A 184 -3.13 -6.27 -10.69
C ALA A 184 -3.75 -7.67 -10.60
N ASP A 185 -3.47 -8.42 -9.53
CA ASP A 185 -4.03 -9.76 -9.35
C ASP A 185 -5.51 -9.73 -9.00
N PHE A 186 -5.94 -8.77 -8.18
CA PHE A 186 -7.36 -8.48 -7.92
C PHE A 186 -8.11 -8.24 -9.23
N CYS A 187 -7.56 -7.38 -10.09
CA CYS A 187 -8.13 -7.11 -11.42
C CYS A 187 -8.21 -8.36 -12.29
N LYS A 188 -7.17 -9.21 -12.29
CA LYS A 188 -7.16 -10.47 -13.06
C LYS A 188 -8.22 -11.44 -12.56
N GLU A 189 -8.34 -11.64 -11.25
CA GLU A 189 -9.34 -12.54 -10.69
C GLU A 189 -10.76 -12.04 -10.97
N LEU A 190 -11.01 -10.74 -10.82
CA LEU A 190 -12.31 -10.14 -11.15
C LEU A 190 -12.69 -10.37 -12.62
N TYR A 191 -11.72 -10.33 -13.54
CA TYR A 191 -11.96 -10.53 -14.97
C TYR A 191 -12.03 -12.02 -15.40
N ARG A 192 -11.54 -12.95 -14.57
CA ARG A 192 -11.57 -14.39 -14.91
C ARG A 192 -12.97 -14.98 -15.05
N GLY A 193 -14.03 -14.24 -14.71
CA GLY A 193 -15.39 -14.52 -15.16
C GLY A 193 -15.91 -15.91 -14.79
N LYS A 194 -15.50 -16.43 -13.62
CA LYS A 194 -16.04 -17.70 -13.13
C LYS A 194 -17.52 -17.50 -12.75
N PRO A 195 -18.45 -18.36 -13.19
CA PRO A 195 -19.89 -18.15 -13.04
C PRO A 195 -20.39 -18.05 -11.58
N ASN A 196 -19.57 -18.43 -10.60
CA ASN A 196 -19.86 -18.35 -9.17
C ASN A 196 -18.86 -17.48 -8.38
N PHE A 197 -18.05 -16.66 -9.04
CA PHE A 197 -17.05 -15.82 -8.38
C PHE A 197 -17.61 -14.42 -8.17
N THR A 198 -17.70 -14.03 -6.91
CA THR A 198 -18.23 -12.74 -6.49
C THR A 198 -17.09 -11.84 -6.02
N ILE A 199 -17.30 -10.52 -6.07
CA ILE A 199 -16.32 -9.56 -5.49
C ILE A 199 -16.10 -9.85 -4.01
N ALA A 200 -17.11 -10.35 -3.29
CA ALA A 200 -16.98 -10.73 -1.89
C ALA A 200 -15.90 -11.79 -1.65
N ASP A 201 -15.63 -12.66 -2.61
CA ASP A 201 -14.56 -13.67 -2.53
C ASP A 201 -13.14 -13.07 -2.62
N LEU A 202 -13.04 -11.81 -3.05
CA LEU A 202 -11.79 -11.04 -3.13
C LEU A 202 -11.58 -10.06 -1.98
N LEU A 203 -12.62 -9.83 -1.18
CA LEU A 203 -12.52 -8.92 -0.05
C LEU A 203 -11.88 -9.64 1.14
N ASP A 204 -11.12 -8.89 1.92
CA ASP A 204 -10.57 -9.43 3.16
C ASP A 204 -11.70 -9.60 4.18
N THR A 205 -11.80 -10.81 4.74
CA THR A 205 -12.56 -11.01 5.97
C THR A 205 -11.82 -10.35 7.12
N PRO A 206 -12.50 -9.68 8.06
CA PRO A 206 -11.88 -9.21 9.29
C PRO A 206 -11.14 -10.37 9.96
N ASP A 207 -9.88 -10.16 10.35
CA ASP A 207 -9.10 -11.19 11.04
C ASP A 207 -9.81 -11.54 12.37
N LEU A 208 -10.38 -12.73 12.45
CA LEU A 208 -11.09 -13.28 13.64
C LEU A 208 -10.21 -13.40 14.90
N ASN A 209 -8.92 -13.04 14.81
CA ASN A 209 -7.94 -13.14 15.91
C ASN A 209 -7.70 -11.79 16.60
N THR A 210 -8.70 -10.91 16.63
CA THR A 210 -8.64 -9.61 17.32
C THR A 210 -9.33 -9.59 18.69
N GLU A 211 -9.66 -10.77 19.25
CA GLU A 211 -10.05 -10.93 20.66
C GLU A 211 -8.91 -11.44 21.54
#